data_AF-A0A7M3ZZU9-F1
#
_entry.id   AF-A0A7M3ZZU9-F1
#
_cell.length_a   1.000
_cell.length_b   1.000
_cell.length_c   1.000
_cell.angle_alpha   90.00
_cell.angle_beta   90.00
_cell.angle_gamma   90.00
#
_symmetry.space_group_name_H-M   'P 1'
#
loop_
_entity.id
_entity.type
_entity.pdbx_description
1 polymer ?
#
loop_
_entity_poly.entity_id
_entity_poly.type
_entity_poly.pdbx_seq_one_letter_code
_entity_poly.pdbx_strand_id
1 'polypeptide(L)'
;LAAEILRLAVADPHEDAAGLRIEAKGSPEQRDDRCTRVMKSATCGDVLSAFWATHGWEALAALGLEGEDARSIWEEQRDSPKPFGKFLKGLDAAKALAQQKARFPPHDDSGVATTMIHDYIVAGLTQGMGSVERKATSRHATLDQAAASWAWLVAVGRSGGQEWHFESNARDRGGVWAVPTSELWAIGKQLLDAKEETLTGLQADWNAAFERLKTTTGEA
;
A
#
# COMPACT_ATOMS: atom_id res chain seq x y z
N LEU A 1 -12.72 12.44 -8.08
CA LEU A 1 -13.18 12.01 -6.74
C LEU A 1 -14.58 12.52 -6.39
N ALA A 2 -14.83 13.83 -6.26
CA ALA A 2 -16.18 14.32 -5.91
C ALA A 2 -17.28 13.95 -6.94
N ALA A 3 -16.95 13.94 -8.23
CA ALA A 3 -17.88 13.42 -9.25
C ALA A 3 -18.17 11.92 -9.08
N GLU A 4 -17.15 11.14 -8.72
CA GLU A 4 -17.28 9.70 -8.54
C GLU A 4 -18.10 9.35 -7.30
N ILE A 5 -17.86 10.04 -6.17
CA ILE A 5 -18.61 9.79 -4.95
C ILE A 5 -20.11 10.13 -5.13
N LEU A 6 -20.43 11.14 -5.94
CA LEU A 6 -21.81 11.45 -6.32
C LEU A 6 -22.40 10.39 -7.24
N ARG A 7 -21.62 9.89 -8.22
CA ARG A 7 -22.06 8.79 -9.09
C ARG A 7 -22.39 7.55 -8.26
N LEU A 8 -21.53 7.19 -7.31
CA LEU A 8 -21.74 6.07 -6.38
C LEU A 8 -22.98 6.30 -5.51
N ALA A 9 -23.11 7.46 -4.86
CA ALA A 9 -24.27 7.77 -4.02
C ALA A 9 -25.62 7.74 -4.78
N VAL A 10 -25.60 7.98 -6.11
CA VAL A 10 -26.78 7.86 -6.96
C VAL A 10 -27.02 6.41 -7.42
N ALA A 11 -25.95 5.67 -7.72
CA ALA A 11 -26.03 4.30 -8.23
C ALA A 11 -26.33 3.28 -7.13
N ASP A 12 -25.75 3.48 -5.94
CA ASP A 12 -25.90 2.63 -4.77
C ASP A 12 -26.14 3.50 -3.52
N PRO A 13 -27.37 3.93 -3.27
CA PRO A 13 -27.67 4.86 -2.17
C PRO A 13 -27.53 4.17 -0.80
N HIS A 14 -26.64 4.70 0.05
CA HIS A 14 -26.54 4.31 1.45
C HIS A 14 -27.62 4.98 2.31
N GLU A 15 -28.21 4.28 3.28
CA GLU A 15 -29.29 4.81 4.14
C GLU A 15 -28.86 6.06 4.93
N ASP A 16 -27.66 6.05 5.49
CA ASP A 16 -27.06 7.19 6.21
C ASP A 16 -26.70 8.39 5.32
N ALA A 17 -26.80 8.25 4.00
CA ALA A 17 -26.46 9.31 3.04
C ALA A 17 -27.53 9.53 1.96
N ALA A 18 -28.73 8.99 2.15
CA ALA A 18 -29.86 9.20 1.24
C ALA A 18 -30.51 10.56 1.49
N GLY A 19 -30.91 11.25 0.41
CA GLY A 19 -31.71 12.48 0.51
C GLY A 19 -30.98 13.70 1.08
N LEU A 20 -29.64 13.72 1.03
CA LEU A 20 -28.86 14.80 1.65
C LEU A 20 -29.01 16.13 0.92
N ARG A 21 -29.20 17.21 1.67
CA ARG A 21 -28.95 18.59 1.25
C ARG A 21 -27.57 19.02 1.73
N ILE A 22 -26.72 19.42 0.79
CA ILE A 22 -25.33 19.79 1.05
C ILE A 22 -25.17 21.29 0.81
N GLU A 23 -24.77 22.02 1.86
CA GLU A 23 -24.52 23.46 1.85
C GLU A 23 -23.04 23.76 2.13
N ALA A 24 -22.62 25.01 1.92
CA ALA A 24 -21.28 25.45 2.31
C ALA A 24 -21.10 25.41 3.83
N LYS A 25 -19.99 24.84 4.31
CA LYS A 25 -19.55 24.91 5.72
C LYS A 25 -20.55 24.35 6.76
N GLY A 26 -21.62 23.71 6.33
CA GLY A 26 -22.63 23.10 7.18
C GLY A 26 -22.62 21.59 6.99
N SER A 27 -22.90 20.85 8.07
CA SER A 27 -23.13 19.42 7.99
C SER A 27 -24.27 19.12 7.01
N PRO A 28 -24.19 18.02 6.25
CA PRO A 28 -25.28 17.64 5.37
C PRO A 28 -26.57 17.44 6.18
N GLU A 29 -27.68 17.93 5.65
CA GLU A 29 -29.01 17.80 6.26
C GLU A 29 -29.76 16.67 5.56
N GLN A 30 -30.21 15.67 6.33
CA GLN A 30 -31.01 14.57 5.80
C GLN A 30 -32.44 15.03 5.52
N ARG A 31 -33.02 14.59 4.41
CA ARG A 31 -34.39 14.93 4.01
C ARG A 31 -35.17 13.67 3.69
N ASP A 32 -36.49 13.72 3.93
CA ASP A 32 -37.43 12.64 3.58
C ASP A 32 -37.53 12.39 2.07
N ASP A 33 -37.10 13.37 1.28
CA ASP A 33 -37.06 13.33 -0.18
C ASP A 33 -35.81 12.57 -0.66
N ARG A 34 -35.99 11.58 -1.56
CA ARG A 34 -34.89 10.69 -2.01
C ARG A 34 -33.86 11.38 -2.92
N CYS A 35 -34.00 12.67 -3.22
CA CYS A 35 -33.03 13.40 -4.03
C CYS A 35 -31.92 14.07 -3.21
N THR A 36 -30.67 13.82 -3.60
CA THR A 36 -29.52 14.59 -3.13
C THR A 36 -29.55 16.00 -3.74
N ARG A 37 -29.45 17.04 -2.92
CA ARG A 37 -29.44 18.43 -3.36
C ARG A 37 -28.11 19.11 -2.99
N VAL A 38 -27.30 19.40 -3.99
CA VAL A 38 -26.06 20.17 -3.83
C VAL A 38 -26.36 21.65 -4.08
N MET A 39 -26.23 22.48 -3.06
CA MET A 39 -26.52 23.91 -3.17
C MET A 39 -25.38 24.65 -3.90
N LYS A 40 -25.69 25.78 -4.55
CA LYS A 40 -24.71 26.58 -5.31
C LYS A 40 -23.49 27.03 -4.48
N SER A 41 -23.67 27.18 -3.18
CA SER A 41 -22.61 27.58 -2.25
C SER A 41 -21.66 26.43 -1.89
N ALA A 42 -22.09 25.16 -2.06
CA ALA A 42 -21.30 24.00 -1.67
C ALA A 42 -20.07 23.83 -2.58
N THR A 43 -18.98 23.40 -1.96
CA THR A 43 -17.73 23.05 -2.62
C THR A 43 -17.63 21.55 -2.88
N CYS A 44 -16.68 21.13 -3.71
CA CYS A 44 -16.35 19.70 -3.83
C CYS A 44 -15.90 19.09 -2.49
N GLY A 45 -15.30 19.90 -1.60
CA GLY A 45 -14.92 19.45 -0.26
C GLY A 45 -16.13 19.14 0.61
N ASP A 46 -17.20 19.94 0.52
CA ASP A 46 -18.44 19.69 1.27
C ASP A 46 -19.13 18.39 0.80
N VAL A 47 -19.14 18.15 -0.51
CA VAL A 47 -19.65 16.90 -1.10
C VAL A 47 -18.83 15.69 -0.63
N LEU A 48 -17.50 15.79 -0.67
CA LEU A 48 -16.63 14.71 -0.19
C LEU A 48 -16.87 14.43 1.28
N SER A 49 -16.93 15.47 2.14
CA SER A 49 -17.23 15.31 3.56
C SER A 49 -18.56 14.61 3.83
N ALA A 50 -19.60 14.93 3.05
CA ALA A 50 -20.93 14.36 3.25
C ALA A 50 -21.02 12.87 2.93
N PHE A 51 -20.26 12.40 1.94
CA PHE A 51 -20.33 11.01 1.47
C PHE A 51 -19.11 10.15 1.84
N TRP A 52 -18.07 10.72 2.47
CA TRP A 52 -16.80 10.02 2.70
C TRP A 52 -16.96 8.75 3.53
N ALA A 53 -17.75 8.83 4.61
CA ALA A 53 -17.93 7.71 5.52
C ALA A 53 -18.61 6.51 4.83
N THR A 54 -19.45 6.75 3.84
CA THR A 54 -20.26 5.72 3.18
C THR A 54 -19.66 5.24 1.85
N HIS A 55 -19.20 6.16 1.00
CA HIS A 55 -18.75 5.85 -0.37
C HIS A 55 -17.27 6.21 -0.61
N GLY A 56 -16.58 6.76 0.40
CA GLY A 56 -15.21 7.25 0.23
C GLY A 56 -14.22 6.16 -0.15
N TRP A 57 -14.35 4.96 0.43
CA TRP A 57 -13.47 3.83 0.12
C TRP A 57 -13.59 3.39 -1.33
N GLU A 58 -14.81 3.16 -1.82
CA GLU A 58 -15.06 2.76 -3.20
C GLU A 58 -14.66 3.86 -4.20
N ALA A 59 -14.89 5.13 -3.86
CA ALA A 59 -14.54 6.26 -4.72
C ALA A 59 -13.02 6.36 -4.99
N LEU A 60 -12.17 5.77 -4.13
CA LEU A 60 -10.72 5.71 -4.33
C LEU A 60 -10.33 4.82 -5.51
N ALA A 61 -11.14 3.83 -5.89
CA ALA A 61 -10.87 2.96 -7.03
C ALA A 61 -10.78 3.75 -8.35
N ALA A 62 -11.54 4.84 -8.49
CA ALA A 62 -11.44 5.74 -9.65
C ALA A 62 -10.08 6.45 -9.77
N LEU A 63 -9.23 6.35 -8.75
CA LEU A 63 -7.86 6.86 -8.76
C LEU A 63 -6.81 5.74 -8.88
N GLY A 64 -7.23 4.48 -9.04
CA GLY A 64 -6.36 3.30 -9.03
C GLY A 64 -5.85 2.93 -7.64
N LEU A 65 -6.56 3.36 -6.59
CA LEU A 65 -6.29 2.99 -5.21
C LEU A 65 -7.32 1.95 -4.80
N GLU A 66 -6.89 0.72 -4.53
CA GLU A 66 -7.74 -0.42 -4.21
C GLU A 66 -7.21 -1.21 -3.01
N GLY A 67 -8.00 -2.15 -2.51
CA GLY A 67 -7.60 -3.06 -1.43
C GLY A 67 -7.26 -2.36 -0.11
N GLU A 68 -6.26 -2.90 0.59
CA GLU A 68 -5.86 -2.47 1.94
C GLU A 68 -5.22 -1.07 1.95
N ASP A 69 -4.52 -0.69 0.87
CA ASP A 69 -3.96 0.65 0.71
C ASP A 69 -5.09 1.69 0.64
N ALA A 70 -6.15 1.43 -0.14
CA ALA A 70 -7.32 2.31 -0.20
C ALA A 70 -8.08 2.35 1.12
N ARG A 71 -8.22 1.20 1.79
CA ARG A 71 -8.91 1.09 3.07
C ARG A 71 -8.22 1.94 4.13
N SER A 72 -6.89 1.83 4.25
CA SER A 72 -6.10 2.60 5.21
C SER A 72 -6.23 4.12 4.98
N ILE A 73 -6.20 4.57 3.72
CA ILE A 73 -6.38 5.99 3.36
C ILE A 73 -7.78 6.48 3.72
N TRP A 74 -8.80 5.66 3.44
CA TRP A 74 -10.19 5.98 3.77
C TRP A 74 -10.41 6.09 5.28
N GLU A 75 -9.96 5.08 6.05
CA GLU A 75 -10.08 5.06 7.52
C GLU A 75 -9.33 6.25 8.15
N GLU A 76 -8.11 6.56 7.72
CA GLU A 76 -7.36 7.71 8.24
C GLU A 76 -8.12 9.04 8.00
N GLN A 77 -8.64 9.24 6.80
CA GLN A 77 -9.38 10.46 6.45
C GLN A 77 -10.78 10.52 7.11
N ARG A 78 -11.38 9.36 7.43
CA ARG A 78 -12.66 9.27 8.15
C ARG A 78 -12.48 9.55 9.64
N ASP A 79 -11.47 8.94 10.27
CA ASP A 79 -11.30 8.94 11.73
C ASP A 79 -10.47 10.14 12.21
N SER A 80 -9.61 10.69 11.36
CA SER A 80 -8.79 11.89 11.63
C SER A 80 -8.83 12.87 10.46
N PRO A 81 -10.00 13.49 10.20
CA PRO A 81 -10.26 14.22 8.97
C PRO A 81 -9.34 15.43 8.80
N LYS A 82 -8.59 15.43 7.69
CA LYS A 82 -7.86 16.60 7.20
C LYS A 82 -8.78 17.39 6.27
N PRO A 83 -8.59 18.71 6.11
CA PRO A 83 -9.29 19.45 5.06
C PRO A 83 -9.05 18.79 3.70
N PHE A 84 -10.12 18.55 2.93
CA PHE A 84 -10.04 17.79 1.67
C PHE A 84 -9.02 18.36 0.68
N GLY A 85 -8.80 19.69 0.65
CA GLY A 85 -7.76 20.27 -0.18
C GLY A 85 -6.33 19.82 0.18
N LYS A 86 -6.04 19.56 1.46
CA LYS A 86 -4.76 19.00 1.91
C LYS A 86 -4.70 17.49 1.68
N PHE A 87 -5.80 16.80 1.94
CA PHE A 87 -5.93 15.36 1.69
C PHE A 87 -5.69 15.02 0.21
N LEU A 88 -6.37 15.71 -0.71
CA LEU A 88 -6.26 15.47 -2.16
C LEU A 88 -4.83 15.68 -2.67
N LYS A 89 -4.10 16.67 -2.14
CA LYS A 89 -2.66 16.86 -2.47
C LYS A 89 -1.80 15.68 -2.02
N GLY A 90 -2.14 15.03 -0.90
CA GLY A 90 -1.48 13.81 -0.45
C GLY A 90 -1.86 12.59 -1.30
N LEU A 91 -3.06 12.61 -1.90
CA LEU A 91 -3.59 11.50 -2.68
C LEU A 91 -2.84 11.28 -4.00
N ASP A 92 -2.31 12.33 -4.62
CA ASP A 92 -1.43 12.20 -5.80
C ASP A 92 -0.17 11.41 -5.47
N ALA A 93 0.44 11.68 -4.30
CA ALA A 93 1.60 10.92 -3.83
C ALA A 93 1.22 9.47 -3.48
N ALA A 94 0.07 9.26 -2.85
CA ALA A 94 -0.44 7.92 -2.56
C ALA A 94 -0.71 7.12 -3.85
N LYS A 95 -1.29 7.76 -4.86
CA LYS A 95 -1.51 7.17 -6.19
C LYS A 95 -0.20 6.82 -6.87
N ALA A 96 0.78 7.73 -6.88
CA ALA A 96 2.10 7.45 -7.45
C ALA A 96 2.77 6.26 -6.75
N LEU A 97 2.65 6.18 -5.42
CA LEU A 97 3.15 5.05 -4.64
C LEU A 97 2.43 3.73 -4.99
N ALA A 98 1.10 3.74 -5.11
CA ALA A 98 0.34 2.56 -5.51
C ALA A 98 0.71 2.08 -6.92
N GLN A 99 0.91 3.01 -7.86
CA GLN A 99 1.38 2.69 -9.22
C GLN A 99 2.78 2.07 -9.22
N GLN A 100 3.67 2.53 -8.34
CA GLN A 100 4.99 1.91 -8.18
C GLN A 100 4.88 0.49 -7.60
N LYS A 101 4.07 0.29 -6.56
CA LYS A 101 3.83 -1.03 -5.97
C LYS A 101 3.21 -2.01 -6.97
N ALA A 102 2.28 -1.55 -7.81
CA ALA A 102 1.60 -2.37 -8.81
C ALA A 102 2.53 -2.95 -9.90
N ARG A 103 3.76 -2.43 -10.01
CA ARG A 103 4.77 -3.01 -10.92
C ARG A 103 5.30 -4.35 -10.43
N PHE A 104 5.24 -4.59 -9.12
CA PHE A 104 5.69 -5.83 -8.51
C PHE A 104 4.55 -6.86 -8.56
N PRO A 105 4.81 -8.09 -9.03
CA PRO A 105 3.86 -9.18 -8.92
C PRO A 105 3.42 -9.37 -7.46
N PRO A 106 2.12 -9.62 -7.20
CA PRO A 106 1.66 -9.93 -5.85
C PRO A 106 2.28 -11.26 -5.39
N HIS A 107 2.45 -11.40 -4.09
CA HIS A 107 2.72 -12.68 -3.45
C HIS A 107 1.43 -13.20 -2.83
N ASP A 108 1.08 -14.44 -3.15
CA ASP A 108 0.09 -15.19 -2.37
C ASP A 108 0.73 -15.67 -1.07
N ASP A 109 -0.03 -16.34 -0.18
CA ASP A 109 0.38 -16.84 1.14
C ASP A 109 1.62 -17.78 1.08
N SER A 110 2.80 -17.18 0.91
CA SER A 110 4.06 -17.84 0.54
C SER A 110 4.93 -18.13 1.75
N GLY A 111 4.30 -18.31 2.92
CA GLY A 111 4.98 -18.42 4.20
C GLY A 111 5.48 -17.08 4.75
N VAL A 112 5.93 -17.08 5.99
CA VAL A 112 6.25 -15.85 6.75
C VAL A 112 7.53 -15.21 6.23
N ALA A 113 8.59 -15.99 5.97
CA ALA A 113 9.88 -15.43 5.62
C ALA A 113 9.89 -14.82 4.21
N THR A 114 9.34 -15.55 3.24
CA THR A 114 9.29 -15.12 1.83
C THR A 114 8.42 -13.87 1.67
N THR A 115 7.23 -13.86 2.28
CA THR A 115 6.33 -12.69 2.35
C THR A 115 7.03 -11.47 2.93
N MET A 116 7.70 -11.63 4.07
CA MET A 116 8.37 -10.53 4.75
C MET A 116 9.54 -9.97 3.95
N ILE A 117 10.32 -10.82 3.26
CA ILE A 117 11.38 -10.39 2.36
C ILE A 117 10.80 -9.60 1.18
N HIS A 118 9.74 -10.11 0.55
CA HIS A 118 9.05 -9.41 -0.54
C HIS A 118 8.61 -8.01 -0.09
N ASP A 119 7.90 -7.93 1.02
CA ASP A 119 7.36 -6.67 1.53
C ASP A 119 8.47 -5.67 1.87
N TYR A 120 9.59 -6.13 2.41
CA TYR A 120 10.76 -5.29 2.65
C TYR A 120 11.42 -4.80 1.36
N ILE A 121 11.51 -5.62 0.31
CA ILE A 121 12.02 -5.17 -0.99
C ILE A 121 11.12 -4.08 -1.57
N VAL A 122 9.81 -4.36 -1.67
CA VAL A 122 8.85 -3.41 -2.24
C VAL A 122 8.80 -2.12 -1.42
N ALA A 123 8.73 -2.20 -0.09
CA ALA A 123 8.74 -1.02 0.76
C ALA A 123 10.08 -0.26 0.68
N GLY A 124 11.21 -0.96 0.61
CA GLY A 124 12.53 -0.33 0.50
C GLY A 124 12.68 0.47 -0.80
N LEU A 125 12.17 -0.08 -1.90
CA LEU A 125 12.20 0.54 -3.23
C LEU A 125 11.19 1.70 -3.37
N THR A 126 10.03 1.61 -2.75
CA THR A 126 8.92 2.56 -3.00
C THR A 126 8.73 3.60 -1.88
N GLN A 127 9.03 3.25 -0.63
CA GLN A 127 8.83 4.10 0.56
C GLN A 127 10.16 4.56 1.19
N GLY A 128 11.28 4.01 0.73
CA GLY A 128 12.63 4.37 1.12
C GLY A 128 13.23 3.48 2.21
N MET A 129 14.55 3.35 2.15
CA MET A 129 15.30 2.35 2.94
C MET A 129 15.28 2.57 4.46
N GLY A 130 15.18 3.81 4.93
CA GLY A 130 15.34 4.13 6.36
C GLY A 130 14.18 3.66 7.24
N SER A 131 12.95 3.66 6.71
CA SER A 131 11.78 3.15 7.45
C SER A 131 11.81 1.62 7.57
N VAL A 132 12.24 0.95 6.51
CA VAL A 132 12.35 -0.52 6.46
C VAL A 132 13.52 -1.00 7.29
N GLU A 133 14.68 -0.32 7.26
CA GLU A 133 15.82 -0.65 8.12
C GLU A 133 15.44 -0.62 9.60
N ARG A 134 14.69 0.39 10.06
CA ARG A 134 14.18 0.45 11.44
C ARG A 134 13.28 -0.73 11.79
N LYS A 135 12.47 -1.21 10.85
CA LYS A 135 11.62 -2.40 11.05
C LYS A 135 12.47 -3.67 11.09
N ALA A 136 13.40 -3.82 10.14
CA ALA A 136 14.27 -4.98 10.04
C ALA A 136 15.17 -5.16 11.27
N THR A 137 15.65 -4.09 11.90
CA THR A 137 16.48 -4.15 13.11
C THR A 137 15.70 -4.17 14.42
N SER A 138 14.36 -4.18 14.36
CA SER A 138 13.51 -4.31 15.54
C SER A 138 13.49 -5.75 16.06
N ARG A 139 12.84 -5.98 17.22
CA ARG A 139 12.70 -7.33 17.77
C ARG A 139 11.72 -8.16 16.94
N HIS A 140 12.12 -9.38 16.62
CA HIS A 140 11.32 -10.34 15.87
C HIS A 140 10.74 -11.40 16.79
N ALA A 141 9.54 -11.90 16.47
CA ALA A 141 8.88 -12.91 17.28
C ALA A 141 9.41 -14.33 17.02
N THR A 142 9.92 -14.57 15.81
CA THR A 142 10.41 -15.88 15.38
C THR A 142 11.79 -15.79 14.74
N LEU A 143 12.48 -16.94 14.72
CA LEU A 143 13.76 -17.08 14.03
C LEU A 143 13.64 -16.75 12.53
N ASP A 144 12.55 -17.16 11.89
CA ASP A 144 12.33 -16.94 10.45
C ASP A 144 12.13 -15.47 10.13
N GLN A 145 11.41 -14.72 10.97
CA GLN A 145 11.29 -13.26 10.81
C GLN A 145 12.64 -12.55 10.99
N ALA A 146 13.44 -12.99 11.96
CA ALA A 146 14.79 -12.45 12.17
C ALA A 146 15.71 -12.77 11.00
N ALA A 147 15.67 -14.00 10.48
CA ALA A 147 16.46 -14.42 9.33
C ALA A 147 16.03 -13.70 8.05
N ALA A 148 14.72 -13.48 7.83
CA ALA A 148 14.18 -12.71 6.71
C ALA A 148 14.67 -11.26 6.74
N SER A 149 14.62 -10.62 7.92
CA SER A 149 15.13 -9.27 8.13
C SER A 149 16.63 -9.17 7.87
N TRP A 150 17.40 -10.14 8.35
CA TRP A 150 18.83 -10.21 8.09
C TRP A 150 19.13 -10.40 6.60
N ALA A 151 18.42 -11.31 5.93
CA ALA A 151 18.56 -11.57 4.50
C ALA A 151 18.37 -10.30 3.65
N TRP A 152 17.32 -9.53 3.97
CA TRP A 152 17.07 -8.25 3.31
C TRP A 152 18.18 -7.24 3.58
N LEU A 153 18.62 -7.07 4.83
CA LEU A 153 19.70 -6.15 5.18
C LEU A 153 21.01 -6.48 4.44
N VAL A 154 21.36 -7.76 4.32
CA VAL A 154 22.54 -8.19 3.55
C VAL A 154 22.36 -7.90 2.06
N ALA A 155 21.22 -8.29 1.49
CA ALA A 155 20.95 -8.14 0.06
C ALA A 155 20.96 -6.68 -0.42
N VAL A 156 20.51 -5.75 0.42
CA VAL A 156 20.47 -4.32 0.10
C VAL A 156 21.74 -3.56 0.56
N GLY A 157 22.74 -4.28 1.09
CA GLY A 157 24.02 -3.70 1.52
C GLY A 157 23.93 -2.84 2.78
N ARG A 158 23.02 -3.17 3.70
CA ARG A 158 22.75 -2.43 4.96
C ARG A 158 22.95 -3.25 6.23
N SER A 159 23.59 -4.40 6.14
CA SER A 159 23.84 -5.28 7.30
C SER A 159 24.96 -4.81 8.22
N GLY A 160 25.91 -3.99 7.72
CA GLY A 160 27.11 -3.63 8.48
C GLY A 160 26.81 -2.87 9.77
N GLY A 161 27.30 -3.41 10.89
CA GLY A 161 27.07 -2.84 12.22
C GLY A 161 25.71 -3.20 12.83
N GLN A 162 24.89 -3.97 12.13
CA GLN A 162 23.58 -4.45 12.60
C GLN A 162 23.63 -5.87 13.15
N GLU A 163 24.79 -6.56 13.09
CA GLU A 163 24.96 -7.96 13.48
C GLU A 163 24.49 -8.23 14.91
N TRP A 164 24.71 -7.28 15.82
CA TRP A 164 24.38 -7.41 17.24
C TRP A 164 22.87 -7.45 17.53
N HIS A 165 22.03 -7.03 16.57
CA HIS A 165 20.58 -7.15 16.68
C HIS A 165 20.07 -8.58 16.45
N PHE A 166 20.91 -9.46 15.87
CA PHE A 166 20.49 -10.78 15.40
C PHE A 166 21.33 -11.91 16.01
N GLU A 167 20.65 -12.98 16.43
CA GLU A 167 21.29 -14.20 16.89
C GLU A 167 22.03 -14.92 15.76
N SER A 168 23.03 -15.75 16.08
CA SER A 168 23.85 -16.45 15.07
C SER A 168 23.01 -17.26 14.10
N ASN A 169 22.06 -18.06 14.60
CA ASN A 169 21.22 -18.90 13.76
C ASN A 169 20.37 -18.08 12.76
N ALA A 170 19.91 -16.89 13.17
CA ALA A 170 19.17 -15.99 12.28
C ALA A 170 20.08 -15.46 11.18
N ARG A 171 21.33 -15.10 11.54
CA ARG A 171 22.33 -14.60 10.59
C ARG A 171 22.79 -15.68 9.61
N ASP A 172 22.97 -16.90 10.09
CA ASP A 172 23.39 -18.04 9.26
C ASP A 172 22.30 -18.39 8.24
N ARG A 173 21.04 -18.53 8.70
CA ARG A 173 19.90 -18.81 7.81
C ARG A 173 19.61 -17.64 6.87
N GLY A 174 19.58 -16.42 7.39
CA GLY A 174 19.36 -15.21 6.59
C GLY A 174 20.50 -14.95 5.59
N GLY A 175 21.73 -15.38 5.89
CA GLY A 175 22.85 -15.30 4.97
C GLY A 175 22.67 -16.16 3.72
N VAL A 176 22.09 -17.36 3.87
CA VAL A 176 21.70 -18.21 2.73
C VAL A 176 20.59 -17.55 1.92
N TRP A 177 19.57 -17.01 2.61
CA TRP A 177 18.43 -16.34 1.98
C TRP A 177 18.79 -15.01 1.29
N ALA A 178 19.90 -14.38 1.68
CA ALA A 178 20.36 -13.13 1.09
C ALA A 178 20.70 -13.27 -0.40
N VAL A 179 21.06 -14.47 -0.87
CA VAL A 179 21.40 -14.71 -2.28
C VAL A 179 20.18 -14.52 -3.20
N PRO A 180 19.08 -15.29 -3.07
CA PRO A 180 17.87 -15.04 -3.86
C PRO A 180 17.24 -13.68 -3.54
N THR A 181 17.37 -13.18 -2.30
CA THR A 181 16.92 -11.82 -1.95
C THR A 181 17.65 -10.74 -2.74
N SER A 182 18.96 -10.89 -2.97
CA SER A 182 19.77 -9.95 -3.78
C SER A 182 19.36 -9.95 -5.24
N GLU A 183 18.99 -11.12 -5.76
CA GLU A 183 18.45 -11.26 -7.11
C GLU A 183 17.11 -10.54 -7.25
N LEU A 184 16.16 -10.78 -6.33
CA LEU A 184 14.89 -10.06 -6.28
C LEU A 184 15.10 -8.56 -6.16
N TRP A 185 16.01 -8.11 -5.28
CA TRP A 185 16.34 -6.69 -5.16
C TRP A 185 16.85 -6.09 -6.47
N ALA A 186 17.68 -6.81 -7.22
CA ALA A 186 18.20 -6.37 -8.51
C ALA A 186 17.09 -6.27 -9.57
N ILE A 187 16.18 -7.25 -9.64
CA ILE A 187 15.03 -7.24 -10.56
C ILE A 187 14.05 -6.13 -10.15
N GLY A 188 13.81 -5.96 -8.85
CA GLY A 188 12.90 -4.95 -8.32
C GLY A 188 13.29 -3.52 -8.69
N LYS A 189 14.59 -3.20 -8.68
CA LYS A 189 15.09 -1.91 -9.19
C LYS A 189 14.75 -1.74 -10.67
N GLN A 190 14.91 -2.79 -11.48
CA GLN A 190 14.58 -2.74 -12.90
C GLN A 190 13.09 -2.60 -13.14
N LEU A 191 12.23 -3.23 -12.34
CA LEU A 191 10.77 -3.10 -12.43
C LEU A 191 10.29 -1.65 -12.26
N LEU A 192 10.89 -0.89 -11.34
CA LEU A 192 10.56 0.51 -11.14
C LEU A 192 10.88 1.38 -12.36
N ASP A 193 12.01 1.12 -13.02
CA ASP A 193 12.48 1.88 -14.18
C ASP A 193 11.98 1.32 -15.52
N ALA A 194 11.28 0.18 -15.50
CA ALA A 194 10.84 -0.53 -16.69
C ALA A 194 9.83 0.29 -17.53
N LYS A 195 9.99 0.21 -18.84
CA LYS A 195 8.92 0.60 -19.78
C LYS A 195 7.87 -0.50 -19.85
N GLU A 196 6.66 -0.14 -20.26
CA GLU A 196 5.53 -1.08 -20.40
C GLU A 196 5.89 -2.31 -21.24
N GLU A 197 6.67 -2.13 -22.31
CA GLU A 197 7.11 -3.19 -23.24
C GLU A 197 7.98 -4.27 -22.56
N THR A 198 8.75 -3.90 -21.54
CA THR A 198 9.67 -4.80 -20.83
C THR A 198 9.12 -5.28 -19.49
N LEU A 199 8.03 -4.66 -19.01
CA LEU A 199 7.49 -4.89 -17.68
C LEU A 199 7.09 -6.36 -17.48
N THR A 200 6.36 -6.95 -18.43
CA THR A 200 5.90 -8.35 -18.32
C THR A 200 7.05 -9.34 -18.26
N GLY A 201 8.14 -9.10 -18.99
CA GLY A 201 9.34 -9.95 -18.93
C GLY A 201 10.01 -9.90 -17.55
N LEU A 202 10.20 -8.69 -17.02
CA LEU A 202 10.78 -8.50 -15.69
C LEU A 202 9.89 -9.04 -14.57
N GLN A 203 8.56 -9.00 -14.74
CA GLN A 203 7.62 -9.62 -13.80
C GLN A 203 7.72 -11.15 -13.81
N ALA A 204 7.96 -11.76 -14.97
CA ALA A 204 8.23 -13.20 -15.06
C ALA A 204 9.56 -13.56 -14.38
N ASP A 205 10.61 -12.76 -14.59
CA ASP A 205 11.90 -12.94 -13.93
C ASP A 205 11.77 -12.80 -12.40
N TRP A 206 10.99 -11.81 -11.94
CA TRP A 206 10.67 -11.63 -10.53
C TRP A 206 10.00 -12.87 -9.94
N ASN A 207 8.95 -13.39 -10.58
CA ASN A 207 8.25 -14.58 -10.12
C ASN A 207 9.17 -15.81 -10.07
N ALA A 208 10.05 -15.97 -11.06
CA ALA A 208 11.03 -17.05 -11.06
C ALA A 208 12.05 -16.93 -9.90
N ALA A 209 12.51 -15.71 -9.61
CA ALA A 209 13.38 -15.44 -8.47
C ALA A 209 12.66 -15.61 -7.13
N PHE A 210 11.37 -15.26 -7.08
CA PHE A 210 10.52 -15.45 -5.91
C PHE A 210 10.29 -16.93 -5.59
N GLU A 211 10.07 -17.79 -6.60
CA GLU A 211 9.98 -19.24 -6.38
C GLU A 211 11.31 -19.86 -5.90
N ARG A 212 12.45 -19.33 -6.36
CA ARG A 212 13.76 -19.69 -5.78
C ARG A 212 13.86 -19.29 -4.32
N LEU A 213 13.37 -18.10 -3.96
CA LEU A 213 13.34 -17.66 -2.58
C LEU A 213 12.49 -18.63 -1.72
N LYS A 214 11.26 -18.95 -2.14
CA LYS A 214 10.37 -19.91 -1.46
C LYS A 214 11.04 -21.27 -1.23
N THR A 215 11.70 -21.79 -2.27
CA THR A 215 12.45 -23.06 -2.16
C THR A 215 13.57 -22.96 -1.12
N THR A 216 14.26 -21.82 -1.06
CA THR A 216 15.40 -21.60 -0.16
C THR A 216 14.97 -21.34 1.29
N THR A 217 13.81 -20.71 1.48
CA THR A 217 13.20 -20.50 2.81
C THR A 217 12.57 -21.77 3.36
N GLY A 218 12.23 -22.72 2.49
CA GLY A 218 11.55 -23.97 2.81
C GLY A 218 10.02 -23.82 2.82
N GLU A 219 9.50 -22.84 2.08
CA GLU A 219 8.09 -22.45 2.01
C GLU A 219 7.47 -22.72 0.63
N ALA A 220 8.14 -23.55 -0.19
CA ALA A 220 7.67 -24.05 -1.48
C ALA A 220 6.95 -25.40 -1.38
#